data_AF-A0A7S3BWK8-F1
#
_entry.id   AF-A0A7S3BWK8-F1
#
_cell.length_a   1.000
_cell.length_b   1.000
_cell.length_c   1.000
_cell.angle_alpha   90.00
_cell.angle_beta   90.00
_cell.angle_gamma   90.00
#
_symmetry.space_group_name_H-M   'P 1'
#
loop_
_entity.id
_entity.type
_entity.pdbx_description
1 polymer ?
#
loop_
_entity_poly.entity_id
_entity_poly.type
_entity_poly.pdbx_seq_one_letter_code
_entity_poly.pdbx_strand_id
1 'polypeptide(L)'
;HEHGVAAAWRLGQWDALERHLPDGGAEGGAAPFEAALGRTLLAVHRREEQAVEAAAVGGRAAMCTRLAAAAMESYDRAHPYLVRLHMLQEVVDGCTLARGLDALPGEGNSMGGSAPQYEQAARRVEGQLHWGDRLALTEDSLAARFPVLELRGSLLHECGRPARAAEAWLEAAKLARKASRKDVARAALLQVDALRRTAIVQVGRQAAAIELEVLAGRSTVEGAKLAWSSGRQVEAASMLEGWLARSSDAAHRSLAAAA
;
A
#
# COMPACT_ATOMS: atom_id res chain seq x y z
N HIS A 1 1.21 -4.68 -23.40
CA HIS A 1 0.49 -5.59 -22.49
C HIS A 1 0.99 -5.48 -21.05
N GLU A 2 2.28 -5.72 -20.76
CA GLU A 2 2.81 -5.70 -19.38
C GLU A 2 2.65 -4.36 -18.64
N HIS A 3 2.94 -3.23 -19.31
CA HIS A 3 2.73 -1.90 -18.71
C HIS A 3 1.25 -1.58 -18.43
N GLY A 4 0.32 -2.17 -19.20
CA GLY A 4 -1.11 -1.99 -18.99
C GLY A 4 -1.60 -2.72 -17.75
N VAL A 5 -1.12 -3.95 -17.53
CA VAL A 5 -1.37 -4.72 -16.29
C VAL A 5 -0.87 -3.95 -15.08
N ALA A 6 0.38 -3.49 -15.13
CA ALA A 6 0.99 -2.78 -14.02
C ALA A 6 0.33 -1.43 -13.71
N ALA A 7 -0.11 -0.70 -14.74
CA ALA A 7 -0.85 0.55 -14.57
C ALA A 7 -2.25 0.31 -14.00
N ALA A 8 -2.96 -0.72 -14.48
CA ALA A 8 -4.34 -1.00 -14.10
C ALA A 8 -4.48 -1.27 -12.59
N TRP A 9 -3.65 -2.16 -12.03
CA TRP A 9 -3.74 -2.44 -10.59
C TRP A 9 -3.27 -1.27 -9.72
N ARG A 10 -2.26 -0.50 -10.15
CA ARG A 10 -1.82 0.72 -9.44
C ARG A 10 -2.91 1.78 -9.36
N LEU A 11 -3.77 1.85 -10.36
CA LEU A 11 -4.88 2.79 -10.45
C LEU A 11 -6.19 2.21 -9.90
N GLY A 12 -6.19 0.97 -9.41
CA GLY A 12 -7.42 0.28 -8.96
C GLY A 12 -8.44 0.06 -10.09
N GLN A 13 -8.01 0.02 -11.34
CA GLN A 13 -8.88 -0.20 -12.50
C GLN A 13 -9.02 -1.69 -12.80
N TRP A 14 -9.82 -2.40 -12.01
CA TRP A 14 -9.99 -3.86 -12.08
C TRP A 14 -10.52 -4.34 -13.43
N ASP A 15 -11.48 -3.63 -14.04
CA ASP A 15 -11.98 -3.96 -15.39
C ASP A 15 -10.91 -3.78 -16.48
N ALA A 16 -10.00 -2.82 -16.31
CA ALA A 16 -8.88 -2.64 -17.21
C ALA A 16 -7.82 -3.73 -17.01
N LEU A 17 -7.60 -4.13 -15.76
CA LEU A 17 -6.69 -5.22 -15.40
C LEU A 17 -7.15 -6.52 -16.08
N GLU A 18 -8.43 -6.88 -15.95
CA GLU A 18 -8.99 -8.07 -16.57
C GLU A 18 -8.81 -8.06 -18.09
N ARG A 19 -9.14 -6.94 -18.77
CA ARG A 19 -8.95 -6.80 -20.23
C ARG A 19 -7.49 -6.87 -20.68
N HIS A 20 -6.54 -6.54 -19.81
CA HIS A 20 -5.11 -6.59 -20.12
C HIS A 20 -4.47 -7.95 -19.82
N LEU A 21 -5.12 -8.78 -19.01
CA LEU A 21 -4.67 -10.14 -18.75
C LEU A 21 -5.00 -11.01 -19.96
N PRO A 22 -4.06 -11.86 -20.42
CA PRO A 22 -4.33 -12.76 -21.52
C PRO A 22 -5.38 -13.80 -21.11
N ASP A 23 -6.37 -14.03 -21.99
CA ASP A 23 -7.34 -15.12 -21.87
C ASP A 23 -6.57 -16.45 -21.94
N GLY A 24 -6.62 -17.23 -20.86
CA GLY A 24 -5.91 -18.51 -20.76
C GLY A 24 -4.53 -18.39 -20.09
N GLY A 25 -4.30 -19.26 -19.12
CA GLY A 25 -2.96 -19.49 -18.58
C GLY A 25 -2.07 -19.99 -19.72
N ALA A 26 -1.17 -19.12 -20.18
CA ALA A 26 -0.15 -19.35 -21.19
C ALA A 26 -0.03 -20.82 -21.59
N GLU A 27 -0.76 -21.22 -22.64
CA GLU A 27 -0.62 -22.54 -23.22
C GLU A 27 0.85 -22.70 -23.62
N GLY A 28 1.59 -23.51 -22.86
CA GLY A 28 2.98 -23.88 -23.14
C GLY A 28 4.11 -22.99 -22.57
N GLY A 29 3.86 -22.01 -21.69
CA GLY A 29 4.94 -21.18 -21.15
C GLY A 29 4.71 -20.53 -19.80
N ALA A 30 5.79 -20.29 -19.04
CA ALA A 30 5.74 -19.53 -17.80
C ALA A 30 5.25 -18.09 -18.07
N ALA A 31 4.10 -17.69 -17.51
CA ALA A 31 3.58 -16.36 -17.71
C ALA A 31 4.53 -15.27 -17.16
N PRO A 32 4.63 -14.11 -17.83
CA PRO A 32 5.39 -12.98 -17.31
C PRO A 32 4.95 -12.61 -15.89
N PHE A 33 5.90 -12.16 -15.06
CA PHE A 33 5.65 -11.79 -13.67
C PHE A 33 4.44 -10.87 -13.50
N GLU A 34 4.33 -9.84 -14.34
CA GLU A 34 3.22 -8.88 -14.30
C GLU A 34 1.86 -9.58 -14.48
N ALA A 35 1.75 -10.53 -15.42
CA ALA A 35 0.51 -11.28 -15.63
C ALA A 35 0.18 -12.22 -14.47
N ALA A 36 1.20 -12.83 -13.85
CA ALA A 36 1.00 -13.64 -12.65
C ALA A 36 0.52 -12.78 -11.48
N LEU A 37 1.21 -11.67 -11.19
CA LEU A 37 0.84 -10.72 -10.15
C LEU A 37 -0.57 -10.16 -10.37
N GLY A 38 -0.88 -9.74 -11.59
CA GLY A 38 -2.19 -9.21 -11.96
C GLY A 38 -3.32 -10.21 -11.78
N ARG A 39 -3.12 -11.49 -12.16
CA ARG A 39 -4.11 -12.55 -11.90
C ARG A 39 -4.33 -12.80 -10.42
N THR A 40 -3.26 -12.86 -9.64
CA THR A 40 -3.38 -13.06 -8.19
C THR A 40 -4.12 -11.88 -7.55
N LEU A 41 -3.81 -10.64 -7.95
CA LEU A 41 -4.51 -9.44 -7.48
C LEU A 41 -5.99 -9.45 -7.84
N LEU A 42 -6.33 -9.81 -9.09
CA LEU A 42 -7.71 -9.92 -9.54
C LEU A 42 -8.49 -10.97 -8.74
N ALA A 43 -7.87 -12.10 -8.42
CA ALA A 43 -8.46 -13.14 -7.57
C ALA A 43 -8.69 -12.64 -6.13
N VAL A 44 -7.77 -11.85 -5.56
CA VAL A 44 -7.96 -11.20 -4.26
C VAL A 44 -9.16 -10.24 -4.31
N HIS A 45 -9.23 -9.40 -5.35
CA HIS A 45 -10.34 -8.47 -5.55
C HIS A 45 -11.68 -9.21 -5.61
N ARG A 46 -11.74 -10.36 -6.30
CA ARG A 46 -12.93 -11.22 -6.41
C ARG A 46 -13.22 -12.11 -5.19
N ARG A 47 -12.36 -12.09 -4.17
CA ARG A 47 -12.44 -12.97 -2.99
C ARG A 47 -12.37 -14.47 -3.34
N GLU A 48 -11.63 -14.83 -4.38
CA GLU A 48 -11.47 -16.21 -4.87
C GLU A 48 -10.19 -16.85 -4.32
N GLU A 49 -10.22 -17.34 -3.08
CA GLU A 49 -9.03 -17.88 -2.39
C GLU A 49 -8.32 -19.00 -3.16
N GLN A 50 -9.07 -19.94 -3.74
CA GLN A 50 -8.49 -21.02 -4.53
C GLN A 50 -7.78 -20.50 -5.78
N ALA A 51 -8.32 -19.46 -6.42
CA ALA A 51 -7.69 -18.83 -7.58
C ALA A 51 -6.45 -18.02 -7.18
N VAL A 52 -6.45 -17.38 -6.01
CA VAL A 52 -5.26 -16.71 -5.45
C VAL A 52 -4.12 -17.71 -5.29
N GLU A 53 -4.36 -18.85 -4.62
CA GLU A 53 -3.30 -19.84 -4.39
C GLU A 53 -2.81 -20.45 -5.71
N ALA A 54 -3.72 -20.84 -6.61
CA ALA A 54 -3.35 -21.39 -7.90
C ALA A 54 -2.51 -20.40 -8.74
N ALA A 55 -2.92 -19.14 -8.81
CA ALA A 55 -2.19 -18.10 -9.54
C ALA A 55 -0.82 -17.81 -8.89
N ALA A 56 -0.74 -17.80 -7.56
CA ALA A 56 0.50 -17.59 -6.82
C ALA A 56 1.49 -18.76 -7.01
N VAL A 57 1.03 -20.01 -6.93
CA VAL A 57 1.86 -21.20 -7.21
C VAL A 57 2.45 -21.13 -8.61
N GLY A 58 1.61 -20.86 -9.61
CA GLY A 58 2.07 -20.72 -11.00
C GLY A 58 3.10 -19.59 -11.16
N GLY A 59 2.85 -18.44 -10.53
CA GLY A 59 3.78 -17.30 -10.52
C GLY A 59 5.12 -17.61 -9.85
N ARG A 60 5.11 -18.29 -8.71
CA ARG A 60 6.33 -18.72 -8.00
C ARG A 60 7.14 -19.70 -8.85
N ALA A 61 6.50 -20.72 -9.41
CA ALA A 61 7.16 -21.71 -10.27
C ALA A 61 7.83 -21.07 -11.49
N ALA A 62 7.15 -20.12 -12.15
CA ALA A 62 7.68 -19.35 -13.27
C ALA A 62 8.94 -18.54 -12.91
N MET A 63 9.03 -18.02 -11.68
CA MET A 63 10.17 -17.22 -11.23
C MET A 63 11.35 -18.08 -10.76
N CYS A 64 11.11 -19.26 -10.19
CA CYS A 64 12.17 -20.12 -9.62
C CYS A 64 13.28 -20.45 -10.63
N THR A 65 12.94 -20.79 -11.88
CA THR A 65 13.96 -21.10 -12.90
C THR A 65 14.87 -19.90 -13.19
N ARG A 66 14.29 -18.71 -13.32
CA ARG A 66 15.06 -17.47 -13.59
C ARG A 66 15.88 -17.04 -12.39
N LEU A 67 15.31 -17.18 -11.19
CA LEU A 67 16.02 -16.93 -9.93
C LEU A 67 17.22 -17.86 -9.78
N ALA A 68 17.04 -19.17 -9.99
CA ALA A 68 18.13 -20.15 -9.85
C ALA A 68 19.30 -19.83 -10.80
N ALA A 69 19.00 -19.55 -12.07
CA ALA A 69 20.02 -19.15 -13.04
C ALA A 69 20.75 -17.87 -12.61
N ALA A 70 20.00 -16.83 -12.21
CA ALA A 70 20.58 -15.55 -11.79
C ALA A 70 21.43 -15.67 -10.51
N ALA A 71 20.99 -16.51 -9.55
CA ALA A 71 21.68 -16.74 -8.29
C ALA A 71 23.01 -17.48 -8.44
N MET A 72 23.17 -18.30 -9.48
CA MET A 72 24.46 -18.91 -9.81
C MET A 72 25.50 -17.88 -10.26
N GLU A 73 25.06 -16.73 -10.78
CA GLU A 73 25.96 -15.70 -11.25
C GLU A 73 26.30 -14.68 -10.15
N SER A 74 25.31 -14.19 -9.41
CA SER A 74 25.52 -13.30 -8.25
C SER A 74 24.22 -13.04 -7.48
N TYR A 75 24.38 -12.56 -6.25
CA TYR A 75 23.25 -12.07 -5.45
C TYR A 75 22.55 -10.86 -6.11
N ASP A 76 23.31 -9.92 -6.67
CA ASP A 76 22.75 -8.71 -7.29
C ASP A 76 21.85 -9.03 -8.48
N ARG A 77 22.20 -10.04 -9.29
CA ARG A 77 21.34 -10.50 -10.39
C ARG A 77 20.10 -11.25 -9.90
N ALA A 78 20.19 -11.94 -8.77
CA ALA A 78 19.08 -12.66 -8.16
C ALA A 78 18.08 -11.72 -7.45
N HIS A 79 18.56 -10.59 -6.92
CA HIS A 79 17.80 -9.71 -6.04
C HIS A 79 16.45 -9.23 -6.64
N PRO A 80 16.35 -8.79 -7.92
CA PRO A 80 15.06 -8.41 -8.51
C PRO A 80 14.01 -9.53 -8.49
N TYR A 81 14.42 -10.79 -8.57
CA TYR A 81 13.51 -11.93 -8.49
C TYR A 81 13.05 -12.20 -7.05
N LEU A 82 13.91 -11.97 -6.05
CA LEU A 82 13.53 -12.04 -4.64
C LEU A 82 12.47 -10.98 -4.30
N VAL A 83 12.64 -9.75 -4.80
CA VAL A 83 11.63 -8.68 -4.65
C VAL A 83 10.29 -9.07 -5.27
N ARG A 84 10.31 -9.67 -6.47
CA ARG A 84 9.10 -10.17 -7.14
C ARG A 84 8.40 -11.29 -6.38
N LEU A 85 9.15 -12.24 -5.81
CA LEU A 85 8.59 -13.28 -4.95
C LEU A 85 8.00 -12.68 -3.67
N HIS A 86 8.65 -11.69 -3.08
CA HIS A 86 8.13 -10.95 -1.95
C HIS A 86 6.82 -10.24 -2.29
N MET A 87 6.73 -9.57 -3.45
CA MET A 87 5.50 -8.96 -3.94
C MET A 87 4.36 -10.00 -4.08
N LEU A 88 4.63 -11.18 -4.66
CA LEU A 88 3.61 -12.24 -4.74
C LEU A 88 3.13 -12.68 -3.35
N GLN A 89 4.05 -12.80 -2.38
CA GLN A 89 3.68 -13.13 -1.01
C GLN A 89 2.80 -12.05 -0.37
N GLU A 90 3.07 -10.76 -0.61
CA GLU A 90 2.21 -9.67 -0.12
C GLU A 90 0.78 -9.78 -0.67
N VAL A 91 0.59 -10.21 -1.92
CA VAL A 91 -0.77 -10.42 -2.48
C VAL A 91 -1.48 -11.59 -1.81
N VAL A 92 -0.78 -12.71 -1.60
CA VAL A 92 -1.35 -13.86 -0.87
C VAL A 92 -1.76 -13.46 0.54
N ASP A 93 -0.89 -12.73 1.24
CA ASP A 93 -1.20 -12.18 2.57
C ASP A 93 -2.37 -11.19 2.52
N GLY A 94 -2.52 -10.43 1.43
CA GLY A 94 -3.66 -9.57 1.18
C GLY A 94 -4.98 -10.33 1.13
N CYS A 95 -4.98 -11.56 0.58
CA CYS A 95 -6.15 -12.45 0.65
C CYS A 95 -6.48 -12.86 2.10
N THR A 96 -5.45 -13.23 2.88
CA THR A 96 -5.58 -13.57 4.30
C THR A 96 -6.10 -12.37 5.10
N LEU A 97 -5.60 -11.17 4.80
CA LEU A 97 -6.06 -9.92 5.40
C LEU A 97 -7.54 -9.69 5.11
N ALA A 98 -7.95 -9.74 3.83
CA ALA A 98 -9.33 -9.52 3.42
C ALA A 98 -10.28 -10.49 4.15
N ARG A 99 -9.95 -11.79 4.15
CA ARG A 99 -10.70 -12.81 4.90
C ARG A 99 -10.76 -12.52 6.39
N GLY A 100 -9.64 -12.15 6.98
CA GLY A 100 -9.55 -11.85 8.41
C GLY A 100 -10.40 -10.64 8.79
N LEU A 101 -10.47 -9.63 7.94
CA LEU A 101 -11.33 -8.45 8.12
C LEU A 101 -12.81 -8.79 7.90
N ASP A 102 -13.14 -9.57 6.87
CA ASP A 102 -14.52 -10.01 6.58
C ASP A 102 -15.10 -10.88 7.72
N ALA A 103 -14.24 -11.57 8.47
CA ALA A 103 -14.62 -12.37 9.64
C ALA A 103 -14.85 -11.55 10.92
N LEU A 104 -14.45 -10.27 10.96
CA LEU A 104 -14.67 -9.41 12.12
C LEU A 104 -16.16 -9.02 12.18
N PRO A 105 -16.77 -8.96 13.39
CA PRO A 105 -18.11 -8.44 13.54
C PRO A 105 -18.12 -6.96 13.11
N GLY A 106 -18.80 -6.66 12.00
CA GLY A 106 -18.87 -5.30 11.46
C GLY A 106 -19.64 -4.34 12.36
N GLU A 107 -19.39 -3.04 12.20
CA GLU A 107 -20.13 -1.96 12.88
C GLU A 107 -21.66 -2.01 12.63
N GLY A 108 -22.11 -2.74 11.60
CA GLY A 108 -23.50 -2.89 11.19
C GLY A 108 -24.21 -4.17 11.65
N ASN A 109 -23.51 -5.14 12.26
CA ASN A 109 -24.17 -6.30 12.86
C ASN A 109 -24.48 -5.97 14.32
N SER A 110 -25.71 -6.26 14.74
CA SER A 110 -26.39 -5.86 15.99
C SER A 110 -25.77 -6.38 17.31
N MET A 111 -24.44 -6.60 17.35
CA MET A 111 -23.64 -7.03 18.48
C MET A 111 -22.42 -6.11 18.66
N GLY A 112 -22.68 -4.83 18.97
CA GLY A 112 -22.00 -4.10 20.05
C GLY A 112 -20.49 -3.76 19.96
N GLY A 113 -19.83 -3.87 18.81
CA GLY A 113 -18.45 -3.39 18.68
C GLY A 113 -18.37 -1.87 18.48
N SER A 114 -17.70 -1.14 19.36
CA SER A 114 -17.39 0.28 19.10
C SER A 114 -16.30 0.38 18.03
N ALA A 115 -16.33 1.42 17.18
CA ALA A 115 -15.32 1.70 16.15
C ALA A 115 -13.83 1.50 16.58
N PRO A 116 -13.38 1.87 17.81
CA PRO A 116 -12.00 1.58 18.24
C PRO A 116 -11.69 0.09 18.45
N GLN A 117 -12.68 -0.75 18.78
CA GLN A 117 -12.49 -2.20 18.94
C GLN A 117 -12.27 -2.89 17.59
N TYR A 118 -13.01 -2.47 16.55
CA TYR A 118 -12.82 -2.97 15.19
C TYR A 118 -11.42 -2.65 14.68
N GLU A 119 -10.98 -1.40 14.79
CA GLU A 119 -9.63 -1.00 14.33
C GLU A 119 -8.52 -1.75 15.09
N GLN A 120 -8.70 -1.99 16.40
CA GLN A 120 -7.75 -2.80 17.17
C GLN A 120 -7.71 -4.25 16.69
N ALA A 121 -8.86 -4.86 16.39
CA ALA A 121 -8.92 -6.22 15.84
C ALA A 121 -8.31 -6.29 14.43
N ALA A 122 -8.62 -5.32 13.56
CA ALA A 122 -8.06 -5.20 12.22
C ALA A 122 -6.52 -5.08 12.27
N ARG A 123 -5.97 -4.34 13.25
CA ARG A 123 -4.52 -4.26 13.48
C ARG A 123 -3.90 -5.58 13.95
N ARG A 124 -4.63 -6.39 14.72
CA ARG A 124 -4.14 -7.73 15.11
C ARG A 124 -4.04 -8.65 13.89
N VAL A 125 -5.05 -8.63 13.01
CA VAL A 125 -5.02 -9.39 11.75
C VAL A 125 -3.84 -8.94 10.88
N GLU A 126 -3.68 -7.63 10.70
CA GLU A 126 -2.54 -7.06 9.95
C GLU A 126 -1.18 -7.43 10.57
N GLY A 127 -1.09 -7.42 11.90
CA GLY A 127 0.14 -7.76 12.64
C GLY A 127 0.60 -9.20 12.45
N GLN A 128 -0.30 -10.15 12.20
CA GLN A 128 0.03 -11.55 11.94
C GLN A 128 0.74 -11.77 10.60
N LEU A 129 0.70 -10.78 9.70
CA LEU A 129 1.32 -10.88 8.37
C LEU A 129 2.81 -10.53 8.39
N HIS A 130 3.33 -9.94 9.48
CA HIS A 130 4.75 -9.58 9.63
C HIS A 130 5.33 -8.74 8.48
N TRP A 131 4.48 -7.97 7.80
CA TRP A 131 4.83 -7.12 6.66
C TRP A 131 5.95 -6.12 6.94
N GLY A 132 5.99 -5.56 8.16
CA GLY A 132 7.05 -4.65 8.59
C GLY A 132 8.39 -5.36 8.74
N ASP A 133 8.41 -6.48 9.46
CA ASP A 133 9.62 -7.26 9.75
C ASP A 133 10.28 -7.76 8.46
N ARG A 134 9.47 -8.30 7.53
CA ARG A 134 9.99 -8.77 6.23
C ARG A 134 10.53 -7.64 5.36
N LEU A 135 9.88 -6.47 5.38
CA LEU A 135 10.38 -5.32 4.63
C LEU A 135 11.71 -4.81 5.22
N ALA A 136 11.89 -4.85 6.54
CA ALA A 136 13.14 -4.47 7.19
C ALA A 136 14.33 -5.35 6.78
N LEU A 137 14.09 -6.60 6.43
CA LEU A 137 15.11 -7.54 5.91
C LEU A 137 15.53 -7.27 4.46
N THR A 138 14.79 -6.42 3.73
CA THR A 138 15.16 -6.03 2.36
C THR A 138 16.21 -4.92 2.36
N GLU A 139 17.01 -4.85 1.30
CA GLU A 139 17.94 -3.75 1.05
C GLU A 139 17.22 -2.39 1.17
N ASP A 140 17.84 -1.38 1.81
CA ASP A 140 17.29 -0.02 1.89
C ASP A 140 17.48 0.76 0.59
N SER A 141 17.03 0.16 -0.52
CA SER A 141 17.09 0.74 -1.85
C SER A 141 15.69 1.02 -2.40
N LEU A 142 15.60 2.05 -3.24
CA LEU A 142 14.34 2.39 -3.91
C LEU A 142 13.84 1.22 -4.77
N ALA A 143 14.76 0.52 -5.45
CA ALA A 143 14.43 -0.61 -6.31
C ALA A 143 13.86 -1.81 -5.52
N ALA A 144 14.33 -2.03 -4.29
CA ALA A 144 13.86 -3.12 -3.44
C ALA A 144 12.51 -2.82 -2.80
N ARG A 145 12.43 -1.69 -2.09
CA ARG A 145 11.31 -1.42 -1.16
C ARG A 145 10.14 -0.72 -1.81
N PHE A 146 10.36 0.09 -2.86
CA PHE A 146 9.27 0.86 -3.48
C PHE A 146 8.18 -0.03 -4.09
N PRO A 147 8.49 -1.06 -4.90
CA PRO A 147 7.46 -1.90 -5.50
C PRO A 147 6.60 -2.63 -4.46
N VAL A 148 7.22 -3.04 -3.35
CA VAL A 148 6.54 -3.70 -2.23
C VAL A 148 5.60 -2.74 -1.51
N LEU A 149 6.07 -1.53 -1.18
CA LEU A 149 5.25 -0.53 -0.50
C LEU A 149 4.08 -0.04 -1.35
N GLU A 150 4.30 0.14 -2.66
CA GLU A 150 3.25 0.49 -3.62
C GLU A 150 2.16 -0.60 -3.71
N LEU A 151 2.57 -1.86 -3.82
CA LEU A 151 1.66 -2.99 -3.83
C LEU A 151 0.87 -3.10 -2.53
N ARG A 152 1.56 -2.99 -1.39
CA ARG A 152 0.93 -3.03 -0.06
C ARG A 152 -0.10 -1.91 0.11
N GLY A 153 0.22 -0.69 -0.33
CA GLY A 153 -0.71 0.43 -0.32
C GLY A 153 -1.98 0.14 -1.12
N SER A 154 -1.83 -0.46 -2.30
CA SER A 154 -2.95 -0.85 -3.16
C SER A 154 -3.81 -1.95 -2.51
N LEU A 155 -3.19 -2.99 -1.95
CA LEU A 155 -3.88 -4.07 -1.24
C LEU A 155 -4.65 -3.58 0.00
N LEU A 156 -4.03 -2.73 0.81
CA LEU A 156 -4.67 -2.13 1.98
C LEU A 156 -5.87 -1.27 1.59
N HIS A 157 -5.78 -0.55 0.48
CA HIS A 157 -6.90 0.23 -0.03
C HIS A 157 -8.08 -0.66 -0.42
N GLU A 158 -7.81 -1.74 -1.18
CA GLU A 158 -8.81 -2.75 -1.58
C GLU A 158 -9.44 -3.49 -0.40
N CYS A 159 -8.68 -3.69 0.67
CA CYS A 159 -9.17 -4.29 1.91
C CYS A 159 -9.97 -3.30 2.79
N GLY A 160 -10.28 -2.09 2.29
CA GLY A 160 -11.05 -1.08 3.04
C GLY A 160 -10.26 -0.42 4.18
N ARG A 161 -8.93 -0.38 4.10
CA ARG A 161 -8.04 0.25 5.10
C ARG A 161 -7.26 1.44 4.49
N PRO A 162 -7.93 2.51 4.01
CA PRO A 162 -7.26 3.60 3.31
C PRO A 162 -6.27 4.40 4.18
N ALA A 163 -6.47 4.50 5.50
CA ALA A 163 -5.52 5.15 6.39
C ALA A 163 -4.18 4.39 6.44
N ARG A 164 -4.23 3.06 6.54
CA ARG A 164 -3.04 2.20 6.49
C ARG A 164 -2.39 2.22 5.11
N ALA A 165 -3.19 2.23 4.04
CA ALA A 165 -2.71 2.39 2.68
C ALA A 165 -1.92 3.69 2.51
N ALA A 166 -2.44 4.80 3.04
CA ALA A 166 -1.78 6.10 3.02
C ALA A 166 -0.46 6.09 3.80
N GLU A 167 -0.36 5.36 4.90
CA GLU A 167 0.91 5.18 5.61
C GLU A 167 1.97 4.44 4.77
N ALA A 168 1.58 3.37 4.07
CA ALA A 168 2.50 2.65 3.17
C ALA A 168 3.02 3.56 2.05
N TRP A 169 2.13 4.35 1.44
CA TRP A 169 2.49 5.35 0.44
C TRP A 169 3.36 6.48 1.00
N LEU A 170 3.15 6.88 2.26
CA LEU A 170 3.99 7.88 2.92
C LEU A 170 5.42 7.36 3.14
N GLU A 171 5.59 6.10 3.52
CA GLU A 171 6.93 5.47 3.59
C GLU A 171 7.57 5.37 2.20
N ALA A 172 6.80 5.04 1.17
CA ALA A 172 7.28 5.05 -0.22
C ALA A 172 7.74 6.45 -0.67
N ALA A 173 6.99 7.50 -0.30
CA ALA A 173 7.35 8.89 -0.59
C ALA A 173 8.67 9.30 0.10
N LYS A 174 8.85 8.91 1.37
CA LYS A 174 10.11 9.16 2.11
C LYS A 174 11.29 8.47 1.45
N LEU A 175 11.12 7.22 1.06
CA LEU A 175 12.15 6.45 0.37
C LEU A 175 12.53 7.10 -0.96
N ALA A 176 11.54 7.47 -1.79
CA ALA A 176 11.75 8.16 -3.05
C ALA A 176 12.47 9.52 -2.87
N ARG A 177 12.10 10.28 -1.83
CA ARG A 177 12.75 11.55 -1.48
C ARG A 177 14.22 11.33 -1.10
N LYS A 178 14.51 10.35 -0.24
CA LYS A 178 15.89 9.99 0.17
C LYS A 178 16.73 9.56 -1.03
N ALA A 179 16.14 8.83 -1.97
CA ALA A 179 16.76 8.43 -3.23
C ALA A 179 16.85 9.57 -4.28
N SER A 180 16.53 10.82 -3.92
CA SER A 180 16.52 11.99 -4.82
C SER A 180 15.57 11.89 -6.04
N ARG A 181 14.62 10.95 -6.03
CA ARG A 181 13.57 10.80 -7.05
C ARG A 181 12.34 11.62 -6.69
N LYS A 182 12.45 12.94 -6.91
CA LYS A 182 11.47 13.95 -6.48
C LYS A 182 10.11 13.79 -7.18
N ASP A 183 10.13 13.37 -8.44
CA ASP A 183 8.96 13.01 -9.26
C ASP A 183 8.14 11.90 -8.61
N VAL A 184 8.81 10.79 -8.27
CA VAL A 184 8.20 9.63 -7.63
C VAL A 184 7.69 9.97 -6.23
N ALA A 185 8.47 10.74 -5.46
CA ALA A 185 8.07 11.19 -4.13
C ALA A 185 6.80 12.06 -4.18
N ARG A 186 6.71 12.97 -5.17
CA ARG A 186 5.53 13.82 -5.35
C ARG A 186 4.31 12.98 -5.74
N ALA A 187 4.46 12.03 -6.66
CA ALA A 187 3.37 11.14 -7.06
C ALA A 187 2.85 10.31 -5.87
N ALA A 188 3.75 9.78 -5.04
CA ALA A 188 3.38 9.05 -3.83
C ALA A 188 2.63 9.94 -2.82
N LEU A 189 3.06 11.19 -2.60
CA LEU A 189 2.34 12.12 -1.72
C LEU A 189 0.92 12.46 -2.22
N LEU A 190 0.72 12.55 -3.54
CA LEU A 190 -0.63 12.71 -4.10
C LEU A 190 -1.53 11.52 -3.76
N GLN A 191 -0.99 10.30 -3.77
CA GLN A 191 -1.73 9.11 -3.34
C GLN A 191 -2.07 9.15 -1.84
N VAL A 192 -1.13 9.60 -0.99
CA VAL A 192 -1.39 9.80 0.44
C VAL A 192 -2.58 10.75 0.66
N ASP A 193 -2.61 11.88 -0.05
CA ASP A 193 -3.69 12.86 0.08
C ASP A 193 -5.03 12.33 -0.44
N ALA A 194 -5.03 11.58 -1.55
CA ALA A 194 -6.24 10.94 -2.08
C ALA A 194 -6.80 9.91 -1.09
N LEU A 195 -5.96 9.00 -0.60
CA LEU A 195 -6.35 7.95 0.35
C LEU A 195 -6.79 8.54 1.69
N ARG A 196 -6.16 9.62 2.15
CA ARG A 196 -6.60 10.32 3.37
C ARG A 196 -8.01 10.88 3.21
N ARG A 197 -8.35 11.45 2.04
CA ARG A 197 -9.73 11.93 1.78
C ARG A 197 -10.72 10.77 1.79
N THR A 198 -10.39 9.65 1.16
CA THR A 198 -11.23 8.44 1.19
C THR A 198 -11.41 7.95 2.62
N ALA A 199 -10.35 7.95 3.42
CA ALA A 199 -10.41 7.57 4.83
C ALA A 199 -11.33 8.50 5.64
N ILE A 200 -11.26 9.81 5.43
CA ILE A 200 -12.15 10.79 6.09
C ILE A 200 -13.63 10.49 5.78
N VAL A 201 -13.94 10.15 4.52
CA VAL A 201 -15.31 9.82 4.10
C VAL A 201 -15.78 8.51 4.74
N GLN A 202 -14.92 7.49 4.79
CA GLN A 202 -15.26 6.20 5.42
C GLN A 202 -15.38 6.30 6.95
N VAL A 203 -14.54 7.13 7.59
CA VAL A 203 -14.44 7.31 9.06
C VAL A 203 -15.52 8.27 9.61
N GLY A 204 -16.61 8.55 8.89
CA GLY A 204 -17.66 9.50 9.30
C GLY A 204 -18.31 9.32 10.70
N ARG A 205 -17.82 8.43 11.58
CA ARG A 205 -18.21 8.24 12.98
C ARG A 205 -16.99 7.94 13.90
N GLN A 206 -16.42 9.01 14.46
CA GLN A 206 -15.86 9.12 15.83
C GLN A 206 -14.64 8.32 16.35
N ALA A 207 -13.93 7.46 15.61
CA ALA A 207 -12.73 6.79 16.20
C ALA A 207 -11.36 7.12 15.58
N ALA A 208 -11.27 7.44 14.28
CA ALA A 208 -9.97 7.61 13.60
C ALA A 208 -9.60 9.08 13.30
N ALA A 209 -10.25 10.06 13.92
CA ALA A 209 -9.95 11.48 13.72
C ALA A 209 -8.49 11.83 14.09
N ILE A 210 -8.00 11.36 15.24
CA ILE A 210 -6.64 11.62 15.72
C ILE A 210 -5.60 10.97 14.79
N GLU A 211 -5.83 9.73 14.37
CA GLU A 211 -4.89 9.03 13.48
C GLU A 211 -4.78 9.71 12.11
N LEU A 212 -5.92 10.17 11.57
CA LEU A 212 -5.96 10.91 10.32
C LEU A 212 -5.30 12.30 10.44
N GLU A 213 -5.44 12.97 11.58
CA GLU A 213 -4.72 14.23 11.85
C GLU A 213 -3.21 14.03 11.97
N VAL A 214 -2.77 12.98 12.68
CA VAL A 214 -1.35 12.62 12.78
C VAL A 214 -0.79 12.29 11.40
N LEU A 215 -1.52 11.51 10.60
CA LEU A 215 -1.15 11.21 9.22
C LEU A 215 -1.09 12.48 8.36
N ALA A 216 -2.03 13.42 8.53
CA ALA A 216 -2.02 14.70 7.84
C ALA A 216 -0.78 15.54 8.18
N GLY A 217 -0.40 15.58 9.46
CA GLY A 217 0.82 16.25 9.91
C GLY A 217 2.07 15.60 9.30
N ARG A 218 2.19 14.26 9.38
CA ARG A 218 3.32 13.53 8.80
C ARG A 218 3.43 13.72 7.28
N SER A 219 2.30 13.70 6.55
CA SER A 219 2.26 13.99 5.11
C SER A 219 2.73 15.40 4.81
N THR A 220 2.24 16.40 5.55
CA THR A 220 2.64 17.81 5.39
C THR A 220 4.14 18.01 5.61
N VAL A 221 4.70 17.40 6.66
CA VAL A 221 6.14 17.46 6.95
C VAL A 221 6.96 16.84 5.83
N GLU A 222 6.56 15.69 5.28
CA GLU A 222 7.29 15.11 4.15
C GLU A 222 7.13 15.91 2.86
N GLY A 223 5.97 16.53 2.62
CA GLY A 223 5.77 17.50 1.54
C GLY A 223 6.68 18.71 1.67
N ALA A 224 6.81 19.27 2.87
CA ALA A 224 7.73 20.38 3.16
C ALA A 224 9.19 19.97 2.96
N LYS A 225 9.60 18.78 3.43
CA LYS A 225 10.95 18.24 3.19
C LYS A 225 11.23 18.05 1.69
N LEU A 226 10.24 17.63 0.90
CA LEU A 226 10.37 17.49 -0.55
C LEU A 226 10.47 18.86 -1.25
N ALA A 227 9.68 19.86 -0.82
CA ALA A 227 9.79 21.23 -1.31
C ALA A 227 11.16 21.84 -0.99
N TRP A 228 11.65 21.63 0.23
CA TRP A 228 12.97 22.04 0.68
C TRP A 228 14.09 21.43 -0.16
N SER A 229 14.09 20.10 -0.34
CA SER A 229 15.11 19.42 -1.17
C SER A 229 15.04 19.82 -2.65
N SER A 230 13.93 20.43 -3.08
CA SER A 230 13.72 20.95 -4.43
C SER A 230 14.08 22.43 -4.58
N GLY A 231 14.62 23.09 -3.54
CA GLY A 231 14.97 24.51 -3.56
C GLY A 231 13.79 25.47 -3.34
N ARG A 232 12.59 24.95 -3.05
CA ARG A 232 11.36 25.73 -2.80
C ARG A 232 11.18 25.97 -1.30
N GLN A 233 12.13 26.67 -0.68
CA GLN A 233 12.18 26.85 0.78
C GLN A 233 11.01 27.68 1.33
N VAL A 234 10.61 28.73 0.60
CA VAL A 234 9.47 29.58 0.98
C VAL A 234 8.17 28.78 1.02
N GLU A 235 7.95 27.92 0.02
CA GLU A 235 6.80 27.01 -0.01
C GLU A 235 6.85 26.02 1.15
N ALA A 236 8.01 25.44 1.45
CA ALA A 236 8.19 24.52 2.56
C ALA A 236 7.84 25.18 3.92
N ALA A 237 8.29 26.42 4.15
CA ALA A 237 7.96 27.18 5.36
C ALA A 237 6.46 27.46 5.44
N SER A 238 5.86 27.96 4.35
CA SER A 238 4.43 28.26 4.27
C SER A 238 3.55 27.03 4.53
N MET A 239 3.95 25.85 4.03
CA MET A 239 3.25 24.58 4.30
C MET A 239 3.21 24.26 5.80
N LEU A 240 4.34 24.42 6.49
CA LEU A 240 4.46 24.13 7.93
C LEU A 240 3.72 25.17 8.78
N GLU A 241 3.89 26.45 8.50
CA GLU A 241 3.17 27.54 9.17
C GLU A 241 1.66 27.39 9.00
N GLY A 242 1.20 27.13 7.79
CA GLY A 242 -0.22 26.91 7.51
C GLY A 242 -0.78 25.69 8.26
N TRP A 243 0.01 24.62 8.44
CA TRP A 243 -0.43 23.48 9.23
C TRP A 243 -0.47 23.78 10.73
N LEU A 244 0.55 24.45 11.28
CA LEU A 244 0.61 24.87 12.69
C LEU A 244 -0.56 25.80 13.05
N ALA A 245 -0.91 26.75 12.19
CA ALA A 245 -2.06 27.62 12.40
C ALA A 245 -3.37 26.82 12.51
N ARG A 246 -3.60 25.90 11.56
CA ARG A 246 -4.81 25.06 11.56
C ARG A 246 -4.87 24.10 12.75
N SER A 247 -3.75 23.51 13.16
CA SER A 247 -3.71 22.58 14.29
C SER A 247 -3.88 23.31 15.63
N SER A 248 -3.33 24.52 15.77
CA SER A 248 -3.56 25.38 16.93
C SER A 248 -5.03 25.79 17.05
N ASP A 249 -5.66 26.22 15.95
CA ASP A 249 -7.09 26.55 15.93
C ASP A 249 -7.99 25.34 16.24
N ALA A 250 -7.61 24.14 15.78
CA ALA A 250 -8.32 22.90 16.10
C ALA A 250 -8.20 22.54 17.60
N ALA A 251 -6.99 22.65 18.16
CA ALA A 251 -6.75 22.42 19.59
C ALA A 251 -7.53 23.40 20.47
N HIS A 252 -7.55 24.70 20.10
CA HIS A 252 -8.31 25.71 20.82
C HIS A 252 -9.83 25.47 20.76
N ARG A 253 -10.37 25.04 19.60
CA ARG A 253 -11.80 24.69 19.46
C ARG A 253 -12.18 23.45 20.27
N SER A 254 -11.30 22.46 20.36
CA SER A 254 -11.51 21.25 21.17
C SER A 254 -11.55 21.57 22.67
N LEU A 255 -10.64 22.43 23.15
CA LEU A 255 -10.62 22.90 24.54
C LEU A 255 -11.85 23.74 24.89
N ALA A 256 -12.31 24.60 23.97
CA ALA A 256 -13.51 25.43 24.18
C ALA A 256 -14.82 24.61 24.15
N ALA A 257 -14.85 23.46 23.47
CA ALA A 257 -16.01 22.57 23.46
C ALA A 257 -16.07 21.63 24.68
N ALA A 258 -14.97 21.51 25.43
CA ALA A 258 -14.86 20.68 26.63
C ALA A 258 -15.05 21.46 27.95
N ALA A 259 -15.13 22.79 27.89
CA ALA A 259 -15.38 23.71 29.01
C ALA A 259 -16.85 24.15 29.03
#